data_AF-A0A2V2FGT4-F1
#
_entry.id   AF-A0A2V2FGT4-F1
#
_cell.length_a   1.000
_cell.length_b   1.000
_cell.length_c   1.000
_cell.angle_alpha   90.00
_cell.angle_beta   90.00
_cell.angle_gamma   90.00
#
_symmetry.space_group_name_H-M   'P 1'
#
loop_
_entity.id
_entity.type
_entity.pdbx_description
1 polymer ?
#
loop_
_entity_poly.entity_id
_entity_poly.type
_entity_poly.pdbx_seq_one_letter_code
_entity_poly.pdbx_strand_id
1 'polypeptide(L)'
;MLLICIAIFAIITVLTVNAINEKKYRELEFEVLRELGFSNWCMVSYFDEYVTVKSRQTLEKYDAIKFFKEHNEKLARAQRVIERKNEVAGVLRRFLSSNAYKEHSQYGKLAQQISTVIKNAGAYRICVSYISSAGNRLGTKEIALYQRDINRFREDPSLLMGKTEYNKYLKEKQKEALQQKQHEHYDCVNKVIDFANEKKPTLFVKGSAEQLDNLIAQLFDRTVNSIKRIKTIDSEEWEVVENFIEKIDREIAEIVDKNERILAYYESGGFLKIKETCEALMSSQREFNEYITEKVNSISQLFGTRVVRNETVSEDEYQYVRPYKKTITPFTAEVSAAVFASAENSPLDYVVKNFYPNKELYPEQIQKLQLLVEELETLKEAKQIIDRYKAEYQQYIGDVPAYVMADDAAGFYTRLGFANIDESALTVEYKFSYTSGGGMAKRTFTVPMTEETIVGLIKILEGKLTISAFTREQRALMTNKLRTYVKSRDNYTCRICGNSIYAEPNLLLEIDHIVPVSKGGSTTEDNLQTLCWKCNRAKSNKVV
;
A
#
# COMPACT_ATOMS: atom_id res chain seq x y z
N MET A 1 -92.90 -28.72 -51.52
CA MET A 1 -93.03 -28.80 -50.04
C MET A 1 -92.04 -29.78 -49.42
N LEU A 2 -92.02 -31.07 -49.82
CA LEU A 2 -91.15 -32.10 -49.22
C LEU A 2 -89.64 -31.77 -49.24
N LEU A 3 -89.09 -31.28 -50.36
CA LEU A 3 -87.68 -30.89 -50.49
C LEU A 3 -87.27 -29.72 -49.56
N ILE A 4 -88.19 -28.77 -49.34
CA ILE A 4 -87.95 -27.63 -48.44
C ILE A 4 -87.96 -28.11 -46.98
N CYS A 5 -88.85 -29.03 -46.61
CA CYS A 5 -88.86 -29.65 -45.29
C CYS A 5 -87.59 -30.47 -45.02
N ILE A 6 -87.08 -31.21 -46.01
CA ILE A 6 -85.81 -31.96 -45.90
C ILE A 6 -84.63 -31.00 -45.72
N ALA A 7 -84.57 -29.90 -46.49
CA ALA A 7 -83.52 -28.90 -46.35
C ALA A 7 -83.56 -28.18 -44.98
N ILE A 8 -84.74 -27.82 -44.50
CA ILE A 8 -84.91 -27.21 -43.17
C ILE A 8 -84.52 -28.20 -42.07
N PHE A 9 -84.92 -29.48 -42.18
CA PHE A 9 -84.52 -30.52 -41.24
C PHE A 9 -83.00 -30.76 -41.25
N ALA A 10 -82.36 -30.77 -42.44
CA ALA A 10 -80.91 -30.85 -42.58
C ALA A 10 -80.19 -29.64 -41.94
N ILE A 11 -80.72 -28.43 -42.10
CA ILE A 11 -80.17 -27.23 -41.46
C ILE A 11 -80.35 -27.30 -39.93
N ILE A 12 -81.53 -27.67 -39.44
CA ILE A 12 -81.80 -27.81 -38.01
C ILE A 12 -80.90 -28.88 -37.39
N THR A 13 -80.70 -30.02 -38.06
CA THR A 13 -79.80 -31.09 -37.59
C THR A 13 -78.33 -30.66 -37.57
N VAL A 14 -77.86 -29.90 -38.57
CA VAL A 14 -76.52 -29.30 -38.55
C VAL A 14 -76.38 -28.30 -37.40
N LEU A 15 -77.38 -27.46 -37.17
CA LEU A 15 -77.38 -26.46 -36.09
C LEU A 15 -77.39 -27.13 -34.70
N THR A 16 -78.17 -28.20 -34.51
CA THR A 16 -78.21 -28.93 -33.24
C THR A 16 -76.91 -29.69 -32.99
N VAL A 17 -76.33 -30.34 -34.02
CA VAL A 17 -75.01 -30.99 -33.92
C VAL A 17 -73.92 -29.98 -33.58
N ASN A 18 -73.93 -28.80 -34.21
CA ASN A 18 -72.99 -27.72 -33.89
C ASN A 18 -73.16 -27.22 -32.45
N ALA A 19 -74.39 -27.02 -31.98
CA ALA A 19 -74.66 -26.61 -30.60
C ALA A 19 -74.19 -27.66 -29.57
N ILE A 20 -74.38 -28.95 -29.86
CA ILE A 20 -73.90 -30.06 -29.02
C ILE A 20 -72.36 -30.09 -29.01
N ASN A 21 -71.72 -29.94 -30.18
CA ASN A 21 -70.27 -29.92 -30.28
C ASN A 21 -69.65 -28.71 -29.56
N GLU A 22 -70.26 -27.53 -29.63
CA GLU A 22 -69.83 -26.35 -28.87
C GLU A 22 -70.00 -26.53 -27.36
N LYS A 23 -71.04 -27.22 -26.90
CA LYS A 23 -71.20 -27.55 -25.49
C LYS A 23 -70.12 -28.53 -25.02
N LYS A 24 -69.90 -29.61 -25.76
CA LYS A 24 -68.83 -30.60 -25.49
C LYS A 24 -67.44 -29.97 -25.49
N TYR A 25 -67.19 -29.02 -26.41
CA TYR A 25 -65.92 -28.29 -26.45
C TYR A 25 -65.74 -27.41 -25.21
N ARG A 26 -66.77 -26.69 -24.77
CA ARG A 26 -66.70 -25.85 -23.56
C ARG A 26 -66.47 -26.66 -22.28
N GLU A 27 -67.09 -27.83 -22.16
CA GLU A 27 -66.86 -28.76 -21.04
C GLU A 27 -65.40 -29.24 -21.03
N LEU A 28 -64.90 -29.73 -22.18
CA LEU A 28 -63.49 -30.13 -22.34
C LEU A 28 -62.52 -28.98 -22.03
N GLU A 29 -62.78 -27.80 -22.59
CA GLU A 29 -61.97 -26.60 -22.39
C GLU A 29 -61.87 -26.22 -20.93
N PHE A 30 -63.00 -26.25 -20.21
CA PHE A 30 -63.04 -25.96 -18.78
C PHE A 30 -62.21 -26.97 -17.95
N GLU A 31 -62.35 -28.27 -18.24
CA GLU A 31 -61.60 -29.31 -17.55
C GLU A 31 -60.09 -29.17 -17.77
N VAL A 32 -59.68 -28.95 -19.01
CA VAL A 32 -58.26 -28.81 -19.38
C VAL A 32 -57.66 -27.54 -18.81
N LEU A 33 -58.37 -26.40 -18.86
CA LEU A 33 -57.91 -25.17 -18.24
C LEU A 33 -57.73 -25.33 -16.73
N ARG A 34 -58.67 -26.03 -16.07
CA ARG A 34 -58.58 -26.34 -14.64
C ARG A 34 -57.40 -27.25 -14.31
N GLU A 35 -57.14 -28.29 -15.11
CA GLU A 35 -55.97 -29.17 -14.94
C GLU A 35 -54.66 -28.41 -15.10
N LEU A 36 -54.60 -27.52 -16.10
CA LEU A 36 -53.42 -26.69 -16.37
C LEU A 36 -53.26 -25.52 -15.39
N GLY A 37 -54.21 -25.31 -14.48
CA GLY A 37 -54.18 -24.22 -13.49
C GLY A 37 -54.45 -22.83 -14.07
N PHE A 38 -55.16 -22.74 -15.20
CA PHE A 38 -55.46 -21.48 -15.87
C PHE A 38 -56.95 -21.14 -15.82
N SER A 39 -57.28 -19.85 -15.64
CA SER A 39 -58.69 -19.41 -15.62
C SER A 39 -59.32 -19.32 -17.00
N ASN A 40 -58.55 -18.95 -18.02
CA ASN A 40 -58.95 -18.86 -19.43
C ASN A 40 -57.71 -18.67 -20.32
N TRP A 41 -57.88 -18.74 -21.64
CA TRP A 41 -56.79 -18.54 -22.61
C TRP A 41 -56.19 -17.12 -22.63
N CYS A 42 -56.83 -16.13 -21.98
CA CYS A 42 -56.32 -14.76 -21.91
C CYS A 42 -55.11 -14.60 -20.96
N MET A 43 -54.60 -15.71 -20.39
CA MET A 43 -53.34 -15.74 -19.66
C MET A 43 -52.12 -15.30 -20.49
N VAL A 44 -52.23 -15.39 -21.82
CA VAL A 44 -51.25 -14.88 -22.79
C VAL A 44 -51.96 -13.84 -23.66
N SER A 45 -51.70 -12.57 -23.39
CA SER A 45 -52.17 -11.49 -24.27
C SER A 45 -51.44 -11.54 -25.61
N TYR A 46 -52.15 -11.21 -26.70
CA TYR A 46 -51.54 -11.05 -28.01
C TYR A 46 -50.58 -9.85 -28.02
N PHE A 47 -51.04 -8.67 -27.58
CA PHE A 47 -50.22 -7.47 -27.39
C PHE A 47 -49.95 -7.21 -25.91
N ASP A 48 -48.72 -6.85 -25.58
CA ASP A 48 -48.27 -6.58 -24.21
C ASP A 48 -48.16 -5.07 -23.92
N GLU A 49 -47.94 -4.28 -24.97
CA GLU A 49 -47.79 -2.83 -24.90
C GLU A 49 -48.49 -2.14 -26.07
N TYR A 50 -48.89 -0.90 -25.81
CA TYR A 50 -49.49 -0.03 -26.80
C TYR A 50 -48.77 1.31 -26.78
N VAL A 51 -48.43 1.82 -27.97
CA VAL A 51 -47.77 3.11 -28.17
C VAL A 51 -48.51 3.89 -29.25
N THR A 52 -48.65 5.19 -29.05
CA THR A 52 -49.28 6.09 -30.02
C THR A 52 -48.24 7.02 -30.64
N VAL A 53 -48.20 7.08 -31.96
CA VAL A 53 -47.38 8.02 -32.74
C VAL A 53 -48.27 8.99 -33.52
N LYS A 54 -47.75 10.19 -33.82
CA LYS A 54 -48.52 11.28 -34.44
C LYS A 54 -48.30 11.45 -35.95
N SER A 55 -47.46 10.62 -36.57
CA SER A 55 -47.22 10.68 -38.02
C SER A 55 -46.97 9.29 -38.62
N ARG A 56 -47.32 9.16 -39.91
CA ARG A 56 -47.06 7.94 -40.69
C ARG A 56 -45.57 7.63 -40.80
N GLN A 57 -44.75 8.65 -41.04
CA GLN A 57 -43.30 8.50 -41.12
C GLN A 57 -42.71 7.97 -39.81
N THR A 58 -43.22 8.44 -38.66
CA THR A 58 -42.78 7.92 -37.35
C THR A 58 -43.21 6.48 -37.16
N LEU A 59 -44.45 6.12 -37.53
CA LEU A 59 -44.94 4.74 -37.47
C LEU A 59 -44.04 3.77 -38.24
N GLU A 60 -43.69 4.12 -39.48
CA GLU A 60 -42.86 3.28 -40.36
C GLU A 60 -41.46 3.06 -39.77
N LYS A 61 -40.84 4.10 -39.21
CA LYS A 61 -39.50 4.05 -38.60
C LYS A 61 -39.48 3.58 -37.15
N TYR A 62 -40.63 3.41 -36.50
CA TYR A 62 -40.67 3.00 -35.09
C TYR A 62 -40.25 1.54 -34.94
N ASP A 63 -39.25 1.27 -34.11
CA ASP A 63 -38.70 -0.06 -33.86
C ASP A 63 -38.52 -0.30 -32.35
N ALA A 64 -37.99 -1.48 -32.00
CA ALA A 64 -37.78 -1.85 -30.61
C ALA A 64 -36.72 -0.98 -29.90
N ILE A 65 -35.68 -0.53 -30.63
CA ILE A 65 -34.65 0.35 -30.07
C ILE A 65 -35.28 1.68 -29.67
N LYS A 66 -36.05 2.28 -30.58
CA LYS A 66 -36.77 3.52 -30.32
C LYS A 66 -37.75 3.38 -29.16
N PHE A 67 -38.49 2.27 -29.11
CA PHE A 67 -39.39 1.97 -28.00
C PHE A 67 -38.69 1.98 -26.64
N PHE A 68 -37.60 1.23 -26.49
CA PHE A 68 -36.89 1.13 -25.20
C PHE A 68 -36.03 2.37 -24.89
N LYS A 69 -35.68 3.18 -25.88
CA LYS A 69 -35.09 4.51 -25.64
C LYS A 69 -36.09 5.49 -25.04
N GLU A 70 -37.34 5.46 -25.51
CA GLU A 70 -38.42 6.31 -25.00
C GLU A 70 -39.03 5.79 -23.68
N HIS A 71 -38.89 4.48 -23.42
CA HIS A 71 -39.47 3.78 -22.26
C HIS A 71 -38.47 2.77 -21.65
N ASN A 72 -37.35 3.27 -21.11
CA ASN A 72 -36.27 2.43 -20.60
C ASN A 72 -36.70 1.48 -19.46
N GLU A 73 -37.65 1.92 -18.64
CA GLU A 73 -38.21 1.20 -17.51
C GLU A 73 -38.98 -0.07 -17.95
N LYS A 74 -39.45 -0.09 -19.20
CA LYS A 74 -40.21 -1.21 -19.75
C LYS A 74 -39.35 -2.38 -20.19
N LEU A 75 -38.03 -2.25 -20.30
CA LEU A 75 -37.16 -3.39 -20.65
C LEU A 75 -37.24 -4.50 -19.59
N ALA A 76 -37.20 -4.13 -18.31
CA ALA A 76 -37.36 -5.07 -17.20
C ALA A 76 -38.76 -5.73 -17.19
N ARG A 77 -39.79 -4.99 -17.59
CA ARG A 77 -41.15 -5.55 -17.76
C ARG A 77 -41.19 -6.52 -18.93
N ALA A 78 -40.62 -6.16 -20.07
CA ALA A 78 -40.56 -7.01 -21.25
C ALA A 78 -39.89 -8.35 -20.94
N GLN A 79 -38.79 -8.32 -20.19
CA GLN A 79 -38.10 -9.52 -19.70
C GLN A 79 -39.04 -10.43 -18.89
N ARG A 80 -39.68 -9.89 -17.85
CA ARG A 80 -40.60 -10.69 -17.00
C ARG A 80 -41.76 -11.27 -17.79
N VAL A 81 -42.29 -10.51 -18.75
CA VAL A 81 -43.43 -10.96 -19.56
C VAL A 81 -43.02 -12.06 -20.53
N ILE A 82 -41.88 -11.94 -21.21
CA ILE A 82 -41.43 -12.98 -22.15
C ILE A 82 -41.05 -14.28 -21.43
N GLU A 83 -40.44 -14.19 -20.24
CA GLU A 83 -40.11 -15.34 -19.40
C GLU A 83 -41.39 -16.09 -18.99
N ARG A 84 -42.37 -15.37 -18.42
CA ARG A 84 -43.68 -15.93 -18.08
C ARG A 84 -44.38 -16.56 -19.30
N LYS A 85 -44.35 -15.90 -20.45
CA LYS A 85 -44.97 -16.44 -21.68
C LYS A 85 -44.26 -17.72 -22.13
N ASN A 86 -42.93 -17.77 -22.06
CA ASN A 86 -42.15 -18.96 -22.38
C ASN A 86 -42.45 -20.13 -21.43
N GLU A 87 -42.63 -19.86 -20.13
CA GLU A 87 -43.07 -20.86 -19.15
C GLU A 87 -44.44 -21.44 -19.50
N VAL A 88 -45.43 -20.58 -19.77
CA VAL A 88 -46.77 -21.00 -20.19
C VAL A 88 -46.69 -21.84 -21.47
N ALA A 89 -45.94 -21.39 -22.48
CA ALA A 89 -45.73 -22.16 -23.70
C ALA A 89 -45.08 -23.53 -23.42
N GLY A 90 -44.15 -23.60 -22.46
CA GLY A 90 -43.54 -24.86 -22.02
C GLY A 90 -44.55 -25.82 -21.41
N VAL A 91 -45.42 -25.33 -20.51
CA VAL A 91 -46.52 -26.12 -19.92
C VAL A 91 -47.44 -26.67 -21.01
N LEU A 92 -47.89 -25.81 -21.92
CA LEU A 92 -48.80 -26.18 -23.00
C LEU A 92 -48.18 -27.17 -24.00
N ARG A 93 -46.89 -27.03 -24.33
CA ARG A 93 -46.18 -28.00 -25.19
C ARG A 93 -46.10 -29.38 -24.53
N ARG A 94 -45.83 -29.45 -23.22
CA ARG A 94 -45.83 -30.72 -22.47
C ARG A 94 -47.23 -31.34 -22.44
N PHE A 95 -48.27 -30.52 -22.27
CA PHE A 95 -49.64 -31.01 -22.35
C PHE A 95 -49.96 -31.60 -23.74
N LEU A 96 -49.58 -30.92 -24.82
CA LEU A 96 -49.82 -31.44 -26.18
C LEU A 96 -49.05 -32.71 -26.52
N SER A 97 -47.86 -32.92 -25.93
CA SER A 97 -47.08 -34.14 -26.19
C SER A 97 -47.76 -35.38 -25.61
N SER A 98 -48.36 -35.30 -24.42
CA SER A 98 -49.11 -36.39 -23.80
C SER A 98 -50.16 -35.87 -22.81
N ASN A 99 -51.41 -36.32 -22.96
CA ASN A 99 -52.52 -36.05 -22.03
C ASN A 99 -53.63 -37.09 -22.21
N ALA A 100 -54.55 -37.16 -21.25
CA ALA A 100 -55.66 -38.13 -21.22
C ALA A 100 -56.79 -37.83 -22.22
N TYR A 101 -56.80 -36.64 -22.84
CA TYR A 101 -57.92 -36.15 -23.66
C TYR A 101 -57.77 -36.44 -25.16
N LYS A 102 -56.69 -37.11 -25.59
CA LYS A 102 -56.39 -37.33 -27.02
C LYS A 102 -57.51 -38.04 -27.79
N GLU A 103 -58.23 -38.95 -27.14
CA GLU A 103 -59.35 -39.70 -27.73
C GLU A 103 -60.67 -38.90 -27.73
N HIS A 104 -60.71 -37.70 -27.13
CA HIS A 104 -61.93 -36.91 -27.05
C HIS A 104 -62.29 -36.31 -28.41
N SER A 105 -63.56 -36.42 -28.82
CA SER A 105 -64.06 -35.96 -30.14
C SER A 105 -63.77 -34.48 -30.47
N GLN A 106 -63.62 -33.61 -29.47
CA GLN A 106 -63.30 -32.18 -29.62
C GLN A 106 -61.82 -31.83 -29.41
N TYR A 107 -60.95 -32.82 -29.17
CA TYR A 107 -59.53 -32.59 -28.87
C TYR A 107 -58.78 -31.86 -29.98
N GLY A 108 -59.10 -32.12 -31.26
CA GLY A 108 -58.47 -31.42 -32.39
C GLY A 108 -58.66 -29.90 -32.35
N LYS A 109 -59.88 -29.44 -32.01
CA LYS A 109 -60.19 -28.01 -31.84
C LYS A 109 -59.44 -27.41 -30.65
N LEU A 110 -59.34 -28.14 -29.54
CA LEU A 110 -58.57 -27.74 -28.37
C LEU A 110 -57.07 -27.65 -28.68
N ALA A 111 -56.50 -28.64 -29.36
CA ALA A 111 -55.09 -28.67 -29.73
C ALA A 111 -54.73 -27.50 -30.65
N GLN A 112 -55.63 -27.12 -31.57
CA GLN A 112 -55.48 -25.92 -32.41
C GLN A 112 -55.51 -24.63 -31.59
N GLN A 113 -56.41 -24.54 -30.61
CA GLN A 113 -56.48 -23.40 -29.69
C GLN A 113 -55.19 -23.28 -28.86
N ILE A 114 -54.71 -24.38 -28.26
CA ILE A 114 -53.46 -24.42 -27.50
C ILE A 114 -52.26 -24.05 -28.39
N SER A 115 -52.21 -24.56 -29.62
CA SER A 115 -51.16 -24.21 -30.59
C SER A 115 -51.15 -22.73 -30.93
N THR A 116 -52.32 -22.11 -31.03
CA THR A 116 -52.47 -20.66 -31.24
C THR A 116 -51.94 -19.88 -30.03
N VAL A 117 -52.25 -20.31 -28.81
CA VAL A 117 -51.73 -19.69 -27.58
C VAL A 117 -50.21 -19.83 -27.48
N ILE A 118 -49.64 -21.00 -27.81
CA ILE A 118 -48.19 -21.21 -27.84
C ILE A 118 -47.52 -20.24 -28.84
N LYS A 119 -48.10 -20.06 -30.04
CA LYS A 119 -47.60 -19.10 -31.04
C LYS A 119 -47.67 -17.65 -30.52
N ASN A 120 -48.72 -17.29 -29.81
CA ASN A 120 -48.88 -15.98 -29.20
C ASN A 120 -47.88 -15.75 -28.05
N ALA A 121 -47.56 -16.80 -27.28
CA ALA A 121 -46.60 -16.73 -26.20
C ALA A 121 -45.14 -16.55 -26.67
N GLY A 122 -44.84 -16.88 -27.93
CA GLY A 122 -43.46 -16.84 -28.44
C GLY A 122 -42.82 -15.45 -28.52
N ALA A 123 -43.58 -14.36 -28.35
CA ALA A 123 -43.04 -13.00 -28.43
C ALA A 123 -43.73 -12.03 -27.46
N TYR A 124 -42.95 -11.04 -27.03
CA TYR A 124 -43.42 -9.81 -26.43
C TYR A 124 -43.79 -8.84 -27.56
N ARG A 125 -45.06 -8.46 -27.66
CA ARG A 125 -45.57 -7.67 -28.79
C ARG A 125 -45.97 -6.27 -28.38
N ILE A 126 -45.47 -5.30 -29.14
CA ILE A 126 -45.80 -3.89 -29.00
C ILE A 126 -46.68 -3.50 -30.19
N CYS A 127 -47.86 -2.95 -29.91
CA CYS A 127 -48.74 -2.37 -30.90
C CYS A 127 -48.48 -0.87 -31.01
N VAL A 128 -47.93 -0.42 -32.13
CA VAL A 128 -47.72 1.00 -32.42
C VAL A 128 -48.88 1.48 -33.27
N SER A 129 -49.66 2.44 -32.78
CA SER A 129 -50.81 3.01 -33.48
C SER A 129 -50.52 4.44 -33.92
N TYR A 130 -50.77 4.75 -35.19
CA TYR A 130 -50.77 6.12 -35.68
C TYR A 130 -52.17 6.72 -35.50
N ILE A 131 -52.25 7.71 -34.61
CA ILE A 131 -53.46 8.51 -34.39
C ILE A 131 -53.15 9.96 -34.79
N SER A 132 -53.94 10.52 -35.70
CA SER A 132 -53.81 11.92 -36.13
C SER A 132 -54.18 12.89 -35.01
N SER A 133 -53.79 14.15 -35.14
CA SER A 133 -54.20 15.21 -34.21
C SER A 133 -55.73 15.37 -34.10
N ALA A 134 -56.48 14.96 -35.12
CA ALA A 134 -57.94 14.95 -35.14
C ALA A 134 -58.56 13.68 -34.50
N GLY A 135 -57.75 12.80 -33.92
CA GLY A 135 -58.21 11.57 -33.26
C GLY A 135 -58.44 10.37 -34.20
N ASN A 136 -58.28 10.54 -35.52
CA ASN A 136 -58.46 9.44 -36.47
C ASN A 136 -57.31 8.43 -36.36
N ARG A 137 -57.64 7.13 -36.29
CA ARG A 137 -56.69 6.02 -36.35
C ARG A 137 -56.31 5.74 -37.80
N LEU A 138 -55.07 6.03 -38.18
CA LEU A 138 -54.62 6.04 -39.58
C LEU A 138 -53.65 4.90 -39.92
N GLY A 139 -53.21 4.10 -38.95
CA GLY A 139 -52.39 2.92 -39.20
C GLY A 139 -51.92 2.23 -37.92
N THR A 140 -51.41 1.00 -38.07
CA THR A 140 -50.83 0.20 -36.98
C THR A 140 -49.60 -0.56 -37.44
N LYS A 141 -48.63 -0.75 -36.56
CA LYS A 141 -47.43 -1.56 -36.76
C LYS A 141 -47.22 -2.46 -35.55
N GLU A 142 -46.94 -3.74 -35.80
CA GLU A 142 -46.56 -4.70 -34.76
C GLU A 142 -45.03 -4.78 -34.68
N ILE A 143 -44.50 -4.78 -33.46
CA ILE A 143 -43.11 -5.11 -33.16
C ILE A 143 -43.12 -6.34 -32.26
N ALA A 144 -42.59 -7.45 -32.76
CA ALA A 144 -42.48 -8.70 -32.02
C ALA A 144 -41.03 -8.89 -31.55
N LEU A 145 -40.86 -9.06 -30.24
CA LEU A 145 -39.57 -9.29 -29.58
C LEU A 145 -39.54 -10.69 -28.97
N TYR A 146 -38.60 -11.51 -29.41
CA TYR A 146 -38.33 -12.83 -28.85
C TYR A 146 -37.36 -12.71 -27.68
N GLN A 147 -37.20 -13.77 -26.89
CA GLN A 147 -36.28 -13.81 -25.74
C GLN A 147 -34.87 -13.34 -26.12
N ARG A 148 -34.35 -13.79 -27.26
CA ARG A 148 -33.03 -13.39 -27.76
C ARG A 148 -32.89 -11.88 -27.98
N ASP A 149 -33.96 -11.22 -28.44
CA ASP A 149 -33.95 -9.80 -28.74
C ASP A 149 -33.91 -8.99 -27.44
N ILE A 150 -34.64 -9.45 -26.42
CA ILE A 150 -34.63 -8.86 -25.08
C ILE A 150 -33.29 -9.08 -24.38
N ASN A 151 -32.72 -10.29 -24.47
CA ASN A 151 -31.40 -10.59 -23.91
C ASN A 151 -30.30 -9.72 -24.55
N ARG A 152 -30.36 -9.51 -25.87
CA ARG A 152 -29.42 -8.64 -26.58
C ARG A 152 -29.37 -7.21 -26.00
N PHE A 153 -30.52 -6.61 -25.67
CA PHE A 153 -30.55 -5.29 -25.05
C PHE A 153 -30.01 -5.26 -23.61
N ARG A 154 -30.02 -6.40 -22.92
CA ARG A 154 -29.49 -6.55 -21.57
C ARG A 154 -27.98 -6.75 -21.56
N GLU A 155 -27.49 -7.59 -22.45
CA GLU A 155 -26.07 -7.92 -22.60
C GLU A 155 -25.29 -6.76 -23.21
N ASP A 156 -25.93 -6.00 -24.09
CA ASP A 156 -25.37 -4.79 -24.69
C ASP A 156 -26.27 -3.56 -24.44
N PRO A 157 -26.18 -2.94 -23.25
CA PRO A 157 -26.92 -1.72 -22.92
C PRO A 157 -26.60 -0.54 -23.86
N SER A 158 -25.46 -0.57 -24.58
CA SER A 158 -25.05 0.52 -25.46
C SER A 158 -26.02 0.76 -26.62
N LEU A 159 -26.77 -0.28 -27.03
CA LEU A 159 -27.79 -0.22 -28.07
C LEU A 159 -28.92 0.78 -27.74
N LEU A 160 -29.15 1.00 -26.44
CA LEU A 160 -30.21 1.87 -25.93
C LEU A 160 -29.69 3.25 -25.49
N MET A 161 -28.39 3.52 -25.61
CA MET A 161 -27.80 4.81 -25.21
C MET A 161 -27.87 5.84 -26.33
N GLY A 162 -27.95 7.12 -25.96
CA GLY A 162 -27.65 8.25 -26.85
C GLY A 162 -26.15 8.41 -27.08
N LYS A 163 -25.73 9.23 -28.06
CA LYS A 163 -24.31 9.45 -28.38
C LYS A 163 -23.51 9.99 -27.17
N THR A 164 -24.10 10.91 -26.41
CA THR A 164 -23.47 11.50 -25.21
C THR A 164 -23.35 10.48 -24.08
N GLU A 165 -24.40 9.69 -23.84
CA GLU A 165 -24.43 8.64 -22.81
C GLU A 165 -23.44 7.52 -23.15
N TYR A 166 -23.37 7.10 -24.42
CA TYR A 166 -22.44 6.09 -24.90
C TYR A 166 -20.98 6.53 -24.70
N ASN A 167 -20.65 7.77 -25.05
CA ASN A 167 -19.29 8.31 -24.83
C ASN A 167 -18.93 8.36 -23.34
N LYS A 168 -19.90 8.67 -22.46
CA LYS A 168 -19.70 8.63 -21.01
C LYS A 168 -19.49 7.20 -20.51
N TYR A 169 -20.33 6.27 -20.95
CA TYR A 169 -20.21 4.84 -20.64
C TYR A 169 -18.85 4.25 -21.03
N LEU A 170 -18.36 4.57 -22.23
CA LEU A 170 -17.03 4.13 -22.67
C LEU A 170 -15.90 4.67 -21.78
N LYS A 171 -15.97 5.95 -21.38
CA LYS A 171 -14.98 6.55 -20.48
C LYS A 171 -15.01 5.91 -19.09
N GLU A 172 -16.19 5.62 -18.57
CA GLU A 172 -16.35 4.93 -17.28
C GLU A 172 -15.78 3.50 -17.35
N LYS A 173 -16.12 2.74 -18.41
CA LYS A 173 -15.54 1.41 -18.68
C LYS A 173 -14.02 1.42 -18.79
N GLN A 174 -13.45 2.40 -19.51
CA GLN A 174 -12.00 2.54 -19.62
C GLN A 174 -11.35 2.89 -18.29
N LYS A 175 -12.00 3.73 -17.48
CA LYS A 175 -11.53 4.08 -16.14
C LYS A 175 -11.55 2.87 -15.21
N GLU A 176 -12.63 2.09 -15.20
CA GLU A 176 -12.76 0.87 -14.42
C GLU A 176 -11.69 -0.17 -14.83
N ALA A 177 -11.51 -0.38 -16.13
CA ALA A 177 -10.49 -1.30 -16.62
C ALA A 177 -9.06 -0.83 -16.29
N LEU A 178 -8.79 0.48 -16.34
CA LEU A 178 -7.51 1.03 -15.91
C LEU A 178 -7.28 0.82 -14.41
N GLN A 179 -8.29 1.05 -13.57
CA GLN A 179 -8.22 0.82 -12.13
C GLN A 179 -7.99 -0.65 -11.80
N GLN A 180 -8.67 -1.55 -12.51
CA GLN A 180 -8.48 -2.99 -12.38
C GLN A 180 -7.03 -3.39 -12.75
N LYS A 181 -6.51 -2.87 -13.86
CA LYS A 181 -5.12 -3.13 -14.27
C LYS A 181 -4.11 -2.59 -13.25
N GLN A 182 -4.34 -1.40 -12.69
CA GLN A 182 -3.53 -0.86 -11.59
C GLN A 182 -3.54 -1.80 -10.36
N HIS A 183 -4.72 -2.29 -9.99
CA HIS A 183 -4.89 -3.21 -8.86
C HIS A 183 -4.10 -4.52 -9.05
N GLU A 184 -4.18 -5.11 -10.24
CA GLU A 184 -3.43 -6.33 -10.58
C GLU A 184 -1.90 -6.15 -10.43
N HIS A 185 -1.37 -4.98 -10.79
CA HIS A 185 0.07 -4.71 -10.61
C HIS A 185 0.44 -4.50 -9.13
N TYR A 186 -0.44 -3.87 -8.33
CA TYR A 186 -0.23 -3.79 -6.88
C TYR A 186 -0.26 -5.17 -6.23
N ASP A 187 -1.13 -6.08 -6.69
CA ASP A 187 -1.15 -7.46 -6.23
C ASP A 187 0.17 -8.19 -6.53
N CYS A 188 0.76 -7.97 -7.72
CA CYS A 188 2.08 -8.50 -8.03
C CYS A 188 3.17 -7.96 -7.08
N VAL A 189 3.18 -6.65 -6.81
CA VAL A 189 4.11 -6.05 -5.83
C VAL A 189 3.91 -6.65 -4.44
N ASN A 190 2.66 -6.82 -4.01
CA ASN A 190 2.33 -7.40 -2.70
C ASN A 190 2.79 -8.85 -2.56
N LYS A 191 2.71 -9.66 -3.61
CA LYS A 191 3.23 -11.05 -3.58
C LYS A 191 4.72 -11.08 -3.27
N VAL A 192 5.50 -10.19 -3.90
CA VAL A 192 6.94 -10.07 -3.64
C VAL A 192 7.21 -9.63 -2.20
N ILE A 193 6.44 -8.66 -1.68
CA ILE A 193 6.56 -8.18 -0.30
C ILE A 193 6.21 -9.28 0.71
N ASP A 194 5.14 -10.04 0.47
CA ASP A 194 4.70 -11.14 1.32
C ASP A 194 5.76 -12.23 1.38
N PHE A 195 6.29 -12.65 0.22
CA PHE A 195 7.36 -13.64 0.14
C PHE A 195 8.61 -13.18 0.91
N ALA A 196 9.01 -11.91 0.71
CA ALA A 196 10.13 -11.34 1.44
C ALA A 196 9.90 -11.30 2.96
N ASN A 197 8.71 -10.91 3.41
CA ASN A 197 8.36 -10.88 4.84
C ASN A 197 8.35 -12.29 5.46
N GLU A 198 7.87 -13.29 4.73
CA GLU A 198 7.84 -14.69 5.17
C GLU A 198 9.25 -15.28 5.30
N LYS A 199 10.12 -15.02 4.32
CA LYS A 199 11.47 -15.60 4.26
C LYS A 199 12.51 -14.82 5.08
N LYS A 200 12.32 -13.53 5.31
CA LYS A 200 13.29 -12.69 6.06
C LYS A 200 13.71 -13.29 7.41
N PRO A 201 12.82 -13.84 8.26
CA PRO A 201 13.22 -14.43 9.55
C PRO A 201 14.05 -15.71 9.42
N THR A 202 14.04 -16.38 8.28
CA THR A 202 14.81 -17.62 8.05
C THR A 202 16.20 -17.36 7.46
N LEU A 203 16.47 -16.12 7.05
CA LEU A 203 17.78 -15.71 6.57
C LEU A 203 18.77 -15.63 7.73
N PHE A 204 19.73 -16.55 7.76
CA PHE A 204 20.80 -16.57 8.76
C PHE A 204 22.14 -16.14 8.17
N VAL A 205 22.31 -16.20 6.84
CA VAL A 205 23.50 -15.70 6.16
C VAL A 205 23.58 -14.19 6.34
N LYS A 206 24.70 -13.72 6.87
CA LYS A 206 24.87 -12.33 7.25
C LYS A 206 24.73 -11.38 6.05
N GLY A 207 24.06 -10.25 6.25
CA GLY A 207 23.84 -9.24 5.20
C GLY A 207 22.68 -9.56 4.25
N SER A 208 22.22 -10.81 4.17
CA SER A 208 21.11 -11.22 3.30
C SER A 208 19.81 -10.47 3.62
N ALA A 209 19.52 -10.28 4.91
CA ALA A 209 18.34 -9.51 5.33
C ALA A 209 18.44 -8.01 4.94
N GLU A 210 19.64 -7.43 4.93
CA GLU A 210 19.86 -6.03 4.52
C GLU A 210 19.79 -5.89 2.98
N GLN A 211 20.31 -6.87 2.24
CA GLN A 211 20.16 -6.95 0.79
C GLN A 211 18.67 -7.05 0.41
N LEU A 212 17.92 -7.91 1.10
CA LEU A 212 16.48 -8.03 0.96
C LEU A 212 15.76 -6.70 1.26
N ASP A 213 16.12 -6.03 2.35
CA ASP A 213 15.58 -4.71 2.70
C ASP A 213 15.80 -3.67 1.59
N ASN A 214 16.99 -3.68 0.96
CA ASN A 214 17.34 -2.76 -0.12
C ASN A 214 16.60 -3.08 -1.43
N LEU A 215 16.37 -4.35 -1.75
CA LEU A 215 15.60 -4.75 -2.92
C LEU A 215 14.13 -4.36 -2.78
N ILE A 216 13.54 -4.58 -1.61
CA ILE A 216 12.17 -4.16 -1.35
C ILE A 216 12.04 -2.63 -1.39
N ALA A 217 13.00 -1.88 -0.84
CA ALA A 217 12.99 -0.42 -0.96
C ALA A 217 12.98 0.04 -2.44
N GLN A 218 13.80 -0.57 -3.30
CA GLN A 218 13.83 -0.27 -4.73
C GLN A 218 12.52 -0.63 -5.44
N LEU A 219 11.90 -1.75 -5.05
CA LEU A 219 10.57 -2.15 -5.54
C LEU A 219 9.57 -1.04 -5.28
N PHE A 220 9.45 -0.59 -4.02
CA PHE A 220 8.54 0.49 -3.64
C PHE A 220 8.77 1.77 -4.44
N ASP A 221 10.02 2.27 -4.46
CA ASP A 221 10.36 3.56 -5.07
C ASP A 221 10.05 3.60 -6.57
N ARG A 222 10.25 2.49 -7.29
CA ARG A 222 10.14 2.44 -8.75
C ARG A 222 8.82 1.94 -9.29
N THR A 223 8.02 1.23 -8.48
CA THR A 223 6.78 0.61 -8.97
C THR A 223 5.53 1.37 -8.52
N VAL A 224 5.39 1.66 -7.23
CA VAL A 224 4.13 2.16 -6.64
C VAL A 224 3.73 3.49 -7.26
N ASN A 225 4.66 4.45 -7.32
CA ASN A 225 4.41 5.76 -7.93
C ASN A 225 4.26 5.68 -9.45
N SER A 226 4.96 4.74 -10.10
CA SER A 226 4.88 4.54 -11.55
C SER A 226 3.50 4.01 -11.96
N ILE A 227 2.99 2.99 -11.28
CA ILE A 227 1.64 2.42 -11.50
C ILE A 227 0.55 3.52 -11.41
N LYS A 228 0.64 4.38 -10.40
CA LYS A 228 -0.31 5.50 -10.20
C LYS A 228 -0.27 6.55 -11.32
N ARG A 229 0.91 6.75 -11.95
CA ARG A 229 1.11 7.74 -13.01
C ARG A 229 0.53 7.31 -14.35
N ILE A 230 0.47 6.02 -14.64
CA ILE A 230 -0.04 5.50 -15.92
C ILE A 230 -1.55 5.82 -16.07
N LYS A 231 -1.93 6.46 -17.18
CA LYS A 231 -3.31 6.93 -17.45
C LYS A 231 -4.04 6.18 -18.56
N THR A 232 -3.37 5.25 -19.22
CA THR A 232 -3.92 4.51 -20.35
C THR A 232 -3.63 3.01 -20.19
N ILE A 233 -4.55 2.17 -20.66
CA ILE A 233 -4.43 0.71 -20.54
C ILE A 233 -3.34 0.17 -21.46
N ASP A 234 -3.17 0.78 -22.63
CA ASP A 234 -2.25 0.33 -23.69
C ASP A 234 -0.84 0.96 -23.57
N SER A 235 -0.50 1.52 -22.41
CA SER A 235 0.84 2.10 -22.19
C SER A 235 1.92 1.03 -22.17
N GLU A 236 3.03 1.24 -22.89
CA GLU A 236 4.23 0.41 -22.80
C GLU A 236 4.88 0.49 -21.40
N GLU A 237 4.56 1.51 -20.61
CA GLU A 237 5.04 1.67 -19.22
C GLU A 237 4.61 0.51 -18.32
N TRP A 238 3.51 -0.19 -18.65
CA TRP A 238 3.08 -1.39 -17.91
C TRP A 238 4.13 -2.50 -17.96
N GLU A 239 4.65 -2.79 -19.15
CA GLU A 239 5.67 -3.82 -19.37
C GLU A 239 6.98 -3.47 -18.67
N VAL A 240 7.34 -2.18 -18.62
CA VAL A 240 8.52 -1.71 -17.89
C VAL A 240 8.38 -1.96 -16.39
N VAL A 241 7.19 -1.71 -15.82
CA VAL A 241 6.91 -1.98 -14.40
C VAL A 241 6.93 -3.47 -14.12
N GLU A 242 6.28 -4.29 -14.95
CA GLU A 242 6.23 -5.75 -14.81
C GLU A 242 7.62 -6.37 -14.85
N ASN A 243 8.43 -6.04 -15.86
CA ASN A 243 9.81 -6.51 -15.98
C ASN A 243 10.67 -6.13 -14.76
N PHE A 244 10.42 -4.95 -14.17
CA PHE A 244 11.13 -4.52 -12.97
C PHE A 244 10.69 -5.31 -11.72
N ILE A 245 9.40 -5.57 -11.57
CA ILE A 245 8.87 -6.42 -10.48
C ILE A 245 9.47 -7.82 -10.57
N GLU A 246 9.43 -8.44 -11.77
CA GLU A 246 9.99 -9.78 -11.98
C GLU A 246 11.50 -9.84 -11.72
N LYS A 247 12.22 -8.78 -12.09
CA LYS A 247 13.66 -8.68 -11.81
C LYS A 247 13.92 -8.73 -10.31
N ILE A 248 13.22 -7.90 -9.53
CA ILE A 248 13.38 -7.87 -8.07
C ILE A 248 12.96 -9.20 -7.46
N ASP A 249 11.85 -9.79 -7.91
CA ASP A 249 11.39 -11.09 -7.43
C ASP A 249 12.45 -12.19 -7.62
N ARG A 250 13.10 -12.24 -8.79
CA ARG A 250 14.22 -13.16 -9.06
C ARG A 250 15.41 -12.90 -8.15
N GLU A 251 15.83 -11.65 -7.98
CA GLU A 251 16.97 -11.30 -7.10
C GLU A 251 16.70 -11.68 -5.64
N ILE A 252 15.46 -11.52 -5.18
CA ILE A 252 15.03 -11.96 -3.84
C ILE A 252 15.06 -13.49 -3.73
N ALA A 253 14.51 -14.20 -4.72
CA ALA A 253 14.51 -15.65 -4.77
C ALA A 253 15.94 -16.23 -4.76
N GLU A 254 16.88 -15.60 -5.46
CA GLU A 254 18.30 -15.98 -5.45
C GLU A 254 18.93 -15.85 -4.05
N ILE A 255 18.63 -14.78 -3.31
CA ILE A 255 19.11 -14.61 -1.93
C ILE A 255 18.60 -15.76 -1.04
N VAL A 256 17.31 -16.10 -1.18
CA VAL A 256 16.68 -17.18 -0.40
C VAL A 256 17.27 -18.54 -0.78
N ASP A 257 17.41 -18.84 -2.07
CA ASP A 257 17.99 -20.10 -2.58
C ASP A 257 19.42 -20.29 -2.07
N LYS A 258 20.27 -19.26 -2.14
CA LYS A 258 21.63 -19.31 -1.59
C LYS A 258 21.63 -19.65 -0.10
N ASN A 259 20.78 -18.99 0.69
CA ASN A 259 20.66 -19.24 2.13
C ASN A 259 20.20 -20.69 2.41
N GLU A 260 19.21 -21.20 1.68
CA GLU A 260 18.71 -22.58 1.81
C GLU A 260 19.77 -23.63 1.40
N ARG A 261 20.54 -23.39 0.33
CA ARG A 261 21.63 -24.28 -0.10
C ARG A 261 22.79 -24.34 0.89
N ILE A 262 23.11 -23.22 1.54
CA ILE A 262 24.13 -23.17 2.59
C ILE A 262 23.62 -23.88 3.85
N LEU A 263 22.35 -23.71 4.21
CA LEU A 263 21.73 -24.44 5.32
C LEU A 263 21.81 -25.95 5.11
N ALA A 264 21.44 -26.42 3.92
CA ALA A 264 21.48 -27.83 3.56
C ALA A 264 22.91 -28.41 3.65
N TYR A 265 23.94 -27.61 3.33
CA TYR A 265 25.33 -28.02 3.54
C TYR A 265 25.67 -28.16 5.03
N TYR A 266 25.25 -27.22 5.87
CA TYR A 266 25.50 -27.30 7.32
C TYR A 266 24.77 -28.46 8.00
N GLU A 267 23.66 -28.93 7.42
CA GLU A 267 22.94 -30.13 7.87
C GLU A 267 23.54 -31.43 7.30
N SER A 268 24.52 -31.33 6.38
CA SER A 268 25.12 -32.50 5.74
C SER A 268 26.14 -33.21 6.63
N GLY A 269 26.30 -34.52 6.41
CA GLY A 269 27.37 -35.30 7.05
C GLY A 269 28.79 -34.86 6.64
N GLY A 270 28.94 -34.13 5.54
CA GLY A 270 30.22 -33.55 5.13
C GLY A 270 30.68 -32.45 6.10
N PHE A 271 29.79 -31.52 6.43
CA PHE A 271 30.08 -30.48 7.41
C PHE A 271 30.31 -31.06 8.81
N LEU A 272 29.54 -32.08 9.21
CA LEU A 272 29.69 -32.72 10.52
C LEU A 272 31.12 -33.27 10.75
N LYS A 273 31.71 -33.94 9.74
CA LYS A 273 33.08 -34.46 9.83
C LYS A 273 34.12 -33.36 10.02
N ILE A 274 33.97 -32.24 9.30
CA ILE A 274 34.86 -31.08 9.44
C ILE A 274 34.72 -30.51 10.85
N LYS A 275 33.48 -30.37 11.33
CA LYS A 275 33.19 -29.87 12.67
C LYS A 275 33.84 -30.72 13.76
N GLU A 276 33.69 -32.04 13.71
CA GLU A 276 34.33 -32.98 14.67
C GLU A 276 35.86 -32.87 14.64
N THR A 277 36.46 -32.73 13.46
CA THR A 277 37.91 -32.57 13.29
C THR A 277 38.41 -31.26 13.89
N CYS A 278 37.68 -30.16 13.65
CA CYS A 278 38.03 -28.84 14.18
C CYS A 278 37.79 -28.72 15.69
N GLU A 279 36.80 -29.41 16.26
CA GLU A 279 36.48 -29.34 17.70
C GLU A 279 37.65 -29.80 18.58
N ALA A 280 38.35 -30.86 18.19
CA ALA A 280 39.54 -31.34 18.90
C ALA A 280 40.66 -30.29 18.94
N LEU A 281 40.87 -29.59 17.82
CA LEU A 281 41.88 -28.53 17.66
C LEU A 281 41.49 -27.25 18.42
N MET A 282 40.20 -26.89 18.37
CA MET A 282 39.63 -25.68 18.99
C MET A 282 39.62 -25.71 20.52
N SER A 283 39.77 -26.88 21.15
CA SER A 283 39.79 -27.03 22.61
C SER A 283 40.79 -26.10 23.31
N SER A 284 41.96 -25.88 22.70
CA SER A 284 43.01 -24.99 23.21
C SER A 284 42.69 -23.49 23.10
N GLN A 285 41.69 -23.12 22.29
CA GLN A 285 41.33 -21.73 21.97
C GLN A 285 39.94 -21.35 22.49
N ARG A 286 39.26 -22.26 23.20
CA ARG A 286 37.89 -22.06 23.67
C ARG A 286 37.75 -20.85 24.59
N GLU A 287 38.64 -20.72 25.57
CA GLU A 287 38.63 -19.59 26.52
C GLU A 287 38.84 -18.26 25.81
N PHE A 288 39.75 -18.21 24.83
CA PHE A 288 39.96 -17.03 23.99
C PHE A 288 38.71 -16.69 23.18
N ASN A 289 38.06 -17.66 22.54
CA ASN A 289 36.86 -17.42 21.75
C ASN A 289 35.66 -16.96 22.59
N GLU A 290 35.49 -17.54 23.78
CA GLU A 290 34.46 -17.13 24.75
C GLU A 290 34.70 -15.69 25.21
N TYR A 291 35.95 -15.33 25.56
CA TYR A 291 36.35 -13.97 25.90
C TYR A 291 36.03 -12.96 24.79
N ILE A 292 36.40 -13.25 23.54
CA ILE A 292 36.11 -12.37 22.40
C ILE A 292 34.60 -12.21 22.18
N THR A 293 33.83 -13.29 22.33
CA THR A 293 32.37 -13.23 22.19
C THR A 293 31.75 -12.34 23.26
N GLU A 294 32.24 -12.41 24.50
CA GLU A 294 31.82 -11.52 25.59
C GLU A 294 32.14 -10.04 25.28
N LYS A 295 33.33 -9.76 24.75
CA LYS A 295 33.73 -8.40 24.35
C LYS A 295 32.88 -7.84 23.20
N VAL A 296 32.57 -8.63 22.18
CA VAL A 296 31.66 -8.19 21.09
C VAL A 296 30.27 -7.84 21.63
N ASN A 297 29.77 -8.63 22.59
CA ASN A 297 28.48 -8.38 23.23
C ASN A 297 28.50 -7.13 24.12
N SER A 298 29.60 -6.84 24.82
CA SER A 298 29.72 -5.65 25.67
C SER A 298 29.66 -4.35 24.85
N ILE A 299 30.29 -4.31 23.67
CA ILE A 299 30.20 -3.17 22.72
C ILE A 299 28.76 -2.90 22.31
N SER A 300 27.98 -3.95 22.05
CA SER A 300 26.57 -3.81 21.67
C SER A 300 25.69 -3.25 22.79
N GLN A 301 26.08 -3.44 24.05
CA GLN A 301 25.38 -2.91 25.22
C GLN A 301 25.75 -1.45 25.55
N LEU A 302 26.93 -0.99 25.14
CA LEU A 302 27.43 0.36 25.46
C LEU A 302 26.52 1.49 24.94
N PHE A 303 25.84 1.28 23.81
CA PHE A 303 25.08 2.33 23.13
C PHE A 303 23.60 1.97 22.84
N GLY A 304 23.10 0.83 23.34
CA GLY A 304 21.69 0.41 23.23
C GLY A 304 21.38 -0.53 22.05
N THR A 305 20.27 -1.27 22.14
CA THR A 305 19.89 -2.34 21.19
C THR A 305 19.28 -1.81 19.88
N ARG A 306 19.54 -2.53 18.77
CA ARG A 306 18.94 -2.26 17.44
C ARG A 306 17.42 -2.44 17.51
N VAL A 307 16.66 -1.37 17.29
CA VAL A 307 15.18 -1.42 17.31
C VAL A 307 14.66 -1.69 15.90
N VAL A 308 13.92 -2.78 15.73
CA VAL A 308 13.14 -3.05 14.50
C VAL A 308 11.88 -2.19 14.53
N ARG A 309 11.60 -1.41 13.48
CA ARG A 309 10.33 -0.68 13.32
C ARG A 309 9.71 -0.98 11.95
N ASN A 310 8.38 -0.90 11.87
CA ASN A 310 7.68 -0.93 10.60
C ASN A 310 7.86 0.43 9.93
N GLU A 311 8.34 0.49 8.68
CA GLU A 311 8.69 1.79 8.05
C GLU A 311 8.00 2.09 6.72
N THR A 312 7.42 1.14 5.99
CA THR A 312 6.75 1.51 4.74
C THR A 312 5.36 2.06 4.99
N VAL A 313 5.27 3.38 5.16
CA VAL A 313 4.02 4.13 5.02
C VAL A 313 3.85 4.43 3.54
N SER A 314 2.99 3.66 2.87
CA SER A 314 2.58 3.96 1.50
C SER A 314 1.47 5.04 1.53
N GLU A 315 1.62 6.10 0.73
CA GLU A 315 0.59 7.14 0.51
C GLU A 315 -0.39 6.75 -0.60
N ASP A 316 -0.68 5.46 -0.75
CA ASP A 316 -1.73 5.02 -1.64
C ASP A 316 -3.09 5.27 -0.98
N GLU A 317 -3.95 6.01 -1.69
CA GLU A 317 -5.27 6.50 -1.23
C GLU A 317 -6.18 5.38 -0.71
N TYR A 318 -5.88 4.13 -1.07
CA TYR A 318 -6.67 2.94 -0.76
C TYR A 318 -5.92 1.89 0.08
N GLN A 319 -4.67 2.14 0.50
CA GLN A 319 -3.87 1.22 1.33
C GLN A 319 -3.78 -0.22 0.77
N TYR A 320 -3.71 -0.35 -0.55
CA TYR A 320 -3.50 -1.62 -1.23
C TYR A 320 -2.11 -2.19 -0.98
N VAL A 321 -1.08 -1.35 -0.79
CA VAL A 321 0.30 -1.85 -0.63
C VAL A 321 0.60 -2.21 0.83
N ARG A 322 1.04 -3.45 1.05
CA ARG A 322 1.30 -3.98 2.39
C ARG A 322 2.56 -3.37 3.02
N PRO A 323 2.58 -3.17 4.35
CA PRO A 323 3.75 -2.64 5.03
C PRO A 323 4.88 -3.67 5.10
N TYR A 324 6.12 -3.22 4.84
CA TYR A 324 7.31 -4.04 5.00
C TYR A 324 8.03 -3.73 6.31
N LYS A 325 8.53 -4.77 7.00
CA LYS A 325 9.20 -4.64 8.30
C LYS A 325 10.69 -4.46 8.11
N LYS A 326 11.21 -3.26 8.34
CA LYS A 326 12.63 -2.94 8.18
C LYS A 326 13.38 -2.97 9.50
N THR A 327 14.64 -3.37 9.47
CA THR A 327 15.53 -3.20 10.63
C THR A 327 16.20 -1.83 10.53
N ILE A 328 16.01 -0.96 11.53
CA ILE A 328 16.68 0.34 11.58
C ILE A 328 17.92 0.22 12.47
N THR A 329 19.02 0.82 12.02
CA THR A 329 20.23 1.00 12.83
C THR A 329 19.95 1.99 13.98
N PRO A 330 20.25 1.62 15.25
CA PRO A 330 19.87 2.39 16.45
C PRO A 330 20.50 3.79 16.55
N PHE A 331 21.50 4.09 15.71
CA PHE A 331 22.22 5.37 15.69
C PHE A 331 21.83 6.27 14.51
N THR A 332 20.56 6.25 14.10
CA THR A 332 20.07 7.05 12.97
C THR A 332 19.32 8.29 13.46
N ALA A 333 19.80 9.48 13.09
CA ALA A 333 19.11 10.74 13.30
C ALA A 333 18.43 11.19 11.99
N GLU A 334 17.10 11.31 12.03
CA GLU A 334 16.34 11.93 10.95
C GLU A 334 16.34 13.45 11.11
N VAL A 335 16.76 14.16 10.07
CA VAL A 335 17.00 15.61 10.13
C VAL A 335 16.43 16.34 8.91
N SER A 336 16.14 17.63 9.06
CA SER A 336 15.70 18.48 7.94
C SER A 336 16.84 18.72 6.94
N ALA A 337 16.52 19.13 5.71
CA ALA A 337 17.53 19.40 4.67
C ALA A 337 18.63 20.37 5.12
N ALA A 338 18.26 21.46 5.81
CA ALA A 338 19.20 22.45 6.31
C ALA A 338 20.11 21.90 7.43
N VAL A 339 19.53 21.08 8.32
CA VAL A 339 20.28 20.40 9.38
C VAL A 339 21.20 19.34 8.78
N PHE A 340 20.76 18.60 7.76
CA PHE A 340 21.56 17.61 7.04
C PHE A 340 22.80 18.25 6.42
N ALA A 341 22.62 19.33 5.65
CA ALA A 341 23.74 20.05 5.03
C ALA A 341 24.70 20.64 6.08
N SER A 342 24.18 21.12 7.21
CA SER A 342 25.03 21.65 8.29
C SER A 342 25.77 20.53 9.02
N ALA A 343 25.13 19.38 9.23
CA ALA A 343 25.73 18.21 9.85
C ALA A 343 26.82 17.59 8.96
N GLU A 344 26.65 17.61 7.64
CA GLU A 344 27.66 17.16 6.67
C GLU A 344 28.95 18.00 6.76
N ASN A 345 28.82 19.31 7.03
CA ASN A 345 29.96 20.23 7.20
C ASN A 345 30.57 20.21 8.62
N SER A 346 29.81 19.79 9.65
CA SER A 346 30.25 19.79 11.05
C SER A 346 29.74 18.55 11.79
N PRO A 347 30.18 17.35 11.40
CA PRO A 347 29.55 16.09 11.80
C PRO A 347 29.55 15.85 13.31
N LEU A 348 30.68 16.07 13.99
CA LEU A 348 30.80 15.83 15.43
C LEU A 348 29.92 16.75 16.28
N ASP A 349 29.77 18.03 15.90
CA ASP A 349 28.90 18.96 16.62
C ASP A 349 27.44 18.52 16.56
N TYR A 350 27.01 18.01 15.39
CA TYR A 350 25.68 17.48 15.21
C TYR A 350 25.50 16.10 15.83
N VAL A 351 26.55 15.28 15.94
CA VAL A 351 26.53 14.05 16.77
C VAL A 351 26.23 14.42 18.23
N VAL A 352 26.96 15.37 18.80
CA VAL A 352 26.70 15.82 20.18
C VAL A 352 25.28 16.37 20.33
N LYS A 353 24.82 17.18 19.37
CA LYS A 353 23.48 17.78 19.42
C LYS A 353 22.34 16.75 19.40
N ASN A 354 22.48 15.68 18.62
CA ASN A 354 21.41 14.69 18.42
C ASN A 354 21.49 13.49 19.37
N PHE A 355 22.70 13.02 19.69
CA PHE A 355 22.91 11.80 20.47
C PHE A 355 23.39 12.05 21.90
N TYR A 356 23.85 13.27 22.22
CA TYR A 356 24.32 13.66 23.56
C TYR A 356 23.57 14.92 24.08
N PRO A 357 22.22 14.87 24.19
CA PRO A 357 21.43 16.05 24.52
C PRO A 357 21.56 16.48 25.99
N ASN A 358 21.81 15.54 26.91
CA ASN A 358 21.91 15.82 28.34
C ASN A 358 23.37 15.95 28.79
N LYS A 359 23.74 17.16 29.21
CA LYS A 359 25.09 17.49 29.72
C LYS A 359 25.45 16.80 31.03
N GLU A 360 24.46 16.47 31.85
CA GLU A 360 24.69 15.80 33.15
C GLU A 360 25.23 14.38 32.96
N LEU A 361 24.94 13.75 31.81
CA LEU A 361 25.40 12.42 31.45
C LEU A 361 26.78 12.41 30.79
N TYR A 362 27.37 13.57 30.48
CA TYR A 362 28.65 13.65 29.76
C TYR A 362 29.78 12.88 30.45
N PRO A 363 29.96 12.90 31.79
CA PRO A 363 31.00 12.11 32.43
C PRO A 363 30.87 10.61 32.18
N GLU A 364 29.66 10.05 32.35
CA GLU A 364 29.39 8.63 32.08
C GLU A 364 29.56 8.30 30.59
N GLN A 365 29.13 9.19 29.71
CA GLN A 365 29.23 9.05 28.27
C GLN A 365 30.67 9.11 27.76
N ILE A 366 31.50 9.97 28.33
CA ILE A 366 32.95 10.04 28.04
C ILE A 366 33.62 8.74 28.46
N GLN A 367 33.30 8.22 29.65
CA GLN A 367 33.83 6.93 30.12
C GLN A 367 33.45 5.78 29.17
N LYS A 368 32.20 5.74 28.69
CA LYS A 368 31.75 4.76 27.69
C LYS A 368 32.50 4.89 26.36
N LEU A 369 32.81 6.12 25.93
CA LEU A 369 33.59 6.38 24.71
C LEU A 369 35.06 5.94 24.87
N GLN A 370 35.67 6.17 26.04
CA GLN A 370 37.03 5.70 26.34
C GLN A 370 37.10 4.17 26.33
N LEU A 371 36.15 3.53 27.01
CA LEU A 371 36.03 2.07 26.99
C LEU A 371 35.80 1.54 25.57
N LEU A 372 35.00 2.23 24.75
CA LEU A 372 34.80 1.83 23.34
C LEU A 372 36.12 1.80 22.56
N VAL A 373 37.02 2.78 22.76
CA VAL A 373 38.33 2.78 22.07
C VAL A 373 39.14 1.54 22.45
N GLU A 374 39.26 1.27 23.75
CA GLU A 374 40.02 0.11 24.28
C GLU A 374 39.46 -1.23 23.76
N GLU A 375 38.14 -1.38 23.75
CA GLU A 375 37.49 -2.60 23.25
C GLU A 375 37.66 -2.77 21.74
N LEU A 376 37.56 -1.69 20.96
CA LEU A 376 37.77 -1.73 19.51
C LEU A 376 39.22 -2.11 19.15
N GLU A 377 40.21 -1.60 19.88
CA GLU A 377 41.62 -2.00 19.70
C GLU A 377 41.81 -3.48 20.03
N THR A 378 41.30 -3.93 21.17
CA THR A 378 41.37 -5.34 21.60
C THR A 378 40.76 -6.27 20.55
N LEU A 379 39.59 -5.91 19.99
CA LEU A 379 38.95 -6.71 18.94
C LEU A 379 39.72 -6.68 17.61
N LYS A 380 40.38 -5.58 17.25
CA LYS A 380 41.26 -5.52 16.05
C LYS A 380 42.43 -6.49 16.18
N GLU A 381 43.09 -6.51 17.33
CA GLU A 381 44.19 -7.45 17.59
C GLU A 381 43.70 -8.91 17.61
N ALA A 382 42.57 -9.16 18.28
CA ALA A 382 41.95 -10.47 18.32
C ALA A 382 41.57 -10.98 16.91
N LYS A 383 41.10 -10.10 16.02
CA LYS A 383 40.81 -10.45 14.63
C LYS A 383 42.05 -10.98 13.91
N GLN A 384 43.21 -10.33 14.08
CA GLN A 384 44.47 -10.80 13.50
C GLN A 384 44.89 -12.17 14.05
N ILE A 385 44.66 -12.43 15.34
CA ILE A 385 44.91 -13.73 15.97
C ILE A 385 44.00 -14.80 15.35
N ILE A 386 42.70 -14.53 15.26
CA ILE A 386 41.70 -15.45 14.68
C ILE A 386 42.03 -15.75 13.23
N ASP A 387 42.41 -14.75 12.42
CA ASP A 387 42.72 -14.95 11.00
C ASP A 387 43.98 -15.80 10.80
N ARG A 388 44.98 -15.70 11.69
CA ARG A 388 46.13 -16.61 11.70
C ARG A 388 45.72 -18.05 11.99
N TYR A 389 44.84 -18.27 12.98
CA TYR A 389 44.33 -19.61 13.26
C TYR A 389 43.49 -20.16 12.12
N LYS A 390 42.64 -19.35 11.46
CA LYS A 390 41.91 -19.79 10.27
C LYS A 390 42.85 -20.28 9.18
N ALA A 391 43.94 -19.56 8.93
CA ALA A 391 44.95 -19.92 7.93
C ALA A 391 45.67 -21.23 8.30
N GLU A 392 46.04 -21.42 9.57
CA GLU A 392 46.64 -22.66 10.07
C GLU A 392 45.68 -23.85 9.93
N TYR A 393 44.38 -23.63 10.18
CA TYR A 393 43.38 -24.70 10.19
C TYR A 393 42.89 -25.06 8.78
N GLN A 394 43.17 -24.21 7.79
CA GLN A 394 42.76 -24.42 6.41
C GLN A 394 43.29 -25.72 5.80
N GLN A 395 44.45 -26.21 6.28
CA GLN A 395 45.01 -27.51 5.85
C GLN A 395 44.18 -28.72 6.32
N TYR A 396 43.34 -28.57 7.35
CA TYR A 396 42.49 -29.63 7.89
C TYR A 396 41.03 -29.53 7.40
N ILE A 397 40.66 -28.40 6.82
CA ILE A 397 39.32 -28.15 6.26
C ILE A 397 39.32 -28.64 4.80
N GLY A 398 38.99 -29.93 4.61
CA GLY A 398 38.87 -30.54 3.29
C GLY A 398 37.45 -30.44 2.69
N ASP A 399 37.38 -30.33 1.36
CA ASP A 399 36.17 -30.50 0.52
C ASP A 399 34.95 -29.61 0.88
N VAL A 400 35.19 -28.33 1.18
CA VAL A 400 34.11 -27.35 1.36
C VAL A 400 33.64 -26.83 0.00
N PRO A 401 32.33 -26.85 -0.32
CA PRO A 401 31.83 -26.28 -1.55
C PRO A 401 32.16 -24.79 -1.68
N ALA A 402 32.63 -24.37 -2.85
CA ALA A 402 33.08 -23.00 -3.09
C ALA A 402 32.01 -21.94 -2.76
N TYR A 403 30.72 -22.25 -2.96
CA TYR A 403 29.62 -21.33 -2.67
C TYR A 403 29.48 -21.02 -1.17
N VAL A 404 29.80 -21.97 -0.28
CA VAL A 404 29.74 -21.74 1.17
C VAL A 404 30.78 -20.70 1.60
N MET A 405 31.99 -20.79 1.03
CA MET A 405 33.06 -19.83 1.31
C MET A 405 32.83 -18.48 0.61
N ALA A 406 32.21 -18.48 -0.57
CA ALA A 406 31.88 -17.25 -1.28
C ALA A 406 30.77 -16.44 -0.59
N ASP A 407 29.71 -17.12 -0.12
CA ASP A 407 28.49 -16.48 0.36
C ASP A 407 28.39 -16.46 1.91
N ASP A 408 29.06 -17.34 2.66
CA ASP A 408 28.96 -17.41 4.14
C ASP A 408 30.27 -17.84 4.86
N ALA A 409 31.45 -17.40 4.39
CA ALA A 409 32.72 -17.74 5.06
C ALA A 409 32.72 -17.43 6.57
N ALA A 410 32.20 -16.28 6.99
CA ALA A 410 32.14 -15.89 8.40
C ALA A 410 31.24 -16.84 9.21
N GLY A 411 30.07 -17.20 8.69
CA GLY A 411 29.14 -18.13 9.33
C GLY A 411 29.68 -19.56 9.38
N PHE A 412 30.46 -19.97 8.38
CA PHE A 412 31.16 -21.26 8.33
C PHE A 412 32.14 -21.39 9.50
N TYR A 413 33.08 -20.43 9.64
CA TYR A 413 34.07 -20.47 10.72
C TYR A 413 33.43 -20.34 12.10
N THR A 414 32.36 -19.55 12.24
CA THR A 414 31.62 -19.44 13.50
C THR A 414 31.06 -20.80 13.94
N ARG A 415 30.53 -21.59 13.00
CA ARG A 415 29.98 -22.94 13.29
C ARG A 415 31.05 -23.98 13.59
N LEU A 416 32.29 -23.74 13.19
CA LEU A 416 33.45 -24.53 13.59
C LEU A 416 33.97 -24.16 15.00
N GLY A 417 33.43 -23.11 15.62
CA GLY A 417 33.77 -22.69 16.98
C GLY A 417 34.73 -21.51 17.06
N PHE A 418 35.14 -20.92 15.93
CA PHE A 418 35.92 -19.69 15.93
C PHE A 418 35.08 -18.52 16.42
N ALA A 419 35.65 -17.65 17.26
CA ALA A 419 35.03 -16.37 17.54
C ALA A 419 34.88 -15.57 16.24
N ASN A 420 33.75 -14.91 16.10
CA ASN A 420 33.46 -14.06 14.96
C ASN A 420 33.46 -12.60 15.39
N ILE A 421 34.50 -11.90 14.96
CA ILE A 421 34.58 -10.44 15.11
C ILE A 421 34.09 -9.85 13.81
N ASP A 422 32.83 -9.48 13.83
CA ASP A 422 32.20 -8.89 12.67
C ASP A 422 32.79 -7.51 12.34
N GLU A 423 32.90 -7.19 11.07
CA GLU A 423 33.34 -5.85 10.66
C GLU A 423 32.39 -4.76 11.15
N SER A 424 31.08 -5.04 11.25
CA SER A 424 30.12 -4.10 11.85
C SER A 424 30.24 -3.97 13.36
N ALA A 425 30.86 -4.93 14.06
CA ALA A 425 31.21 -4.80 15.47
C ALA A 425 32.44 -3.90 15.66
N LEU A 426 33.30 -3.81 14.63
CA LEU A 426 34.46 -2.93 14.58
C LEU A 426 34.13 -1.53 14.04
N THR A 427 33.01 -1.38 13.33
CA THR A 427 32.58 -0.12 12.71
C THR A 427 31.31 0.39 13.39
N VAL A 428 31.47 1.05 14.54
CA VAL A 428 30.38 1.82 15.15
C VAL A 428 30.24 3.12 14.37
N GLU A 429 29.02 3.47 13.93
CA GLU A 429 28.78 4.72 13.19
C GLU A 429 27.48 5.41 13.59
N TYR A 430 27.48 6.74 13.58
CA TYR A 430 26.26 7.54 13.62
C TYR A 430 25.80 7.84 12.20
N LYS A 431 24.50 7.66 11.93
CA LYS A 431 23.91 7.90 10.62
C LYS A 431 23.00 9.12 10.65
N PHE A 432 23.15 10.00 9.68
CA PHE A 432 22.20 11.08 9.43
C PHE A 432 21.40 10.76 8.18
N SER A 433 20.08 10.89 8.26
CA SER A 433 19.15 10.62 7.17
C SER A 433 18.27 11.84 6.92
N TYR A 434 18.11 12.20 5.65
CA TYR A 434 17.16 13.20 5.19
C TYR A 434 16.25 12.59 4.13
N THR A 435 14.95 12.75 4.31
CA THR A 435 13.92 12.46 3.31
C THR A 435 13.14 13.74 3.06
N SER A 436 12.97 14.13 1.79
CA SER A 436 12.15 15.28 1.41
C SER A 436 10.68 15.09 1.78
N GLY A 437 9.94 16.18 2.01
CA GLY A 437 8.52 16.11 2.42
C GLY A 437 7.58 15.39 1.44
N GLY A 438 8.00 15.17 0.19
CA GLY A 438 7.27 14.36 -0.80
C GLY A 438 7.90 12.99 -1.08
N GLY A 439 8.84 12.52 -0.25
CA GLY A 439 9.48 11.19 -0.38
C GLY A 439 10.49 11.04 -1.53
N MET A 440 10.57 11.99 -2.47
CA MET A 440 11.33 11.84 -3.73
C MET A 440 12.86 11.92 -3.61
N ALA A 441 13.39 12.61 -2.59
CA ALA A 441 14.83 12.75 -2.39
C ALA A 441 15.24 12.20 -1.02
N LYS A 442 16.14 11.21 -1.03
CA LYS A 442 16.72 10.60 0.15
C LYS A 442 18.24 10.78 0.14
N ARG A 443 18.79 11.36 1.20
CA ARG A 443 20.25 11.52 1.40
C ARG A 443 20.64 10.90 2.73
N THR A 444 21.79 10.24 2.77
CA THR A 444 22.37 9.70 4.00
C THR A 444 23.87 9.88 4.01
N PHE A 445 24.44 10.21 5.16
CA PHE A 445 25.88 10.09 5.40
C PHE A 445 26.09 9.47 6.79
N THR A 446 27.27 8.88 7.01
CA THR A 446 27.64 8.27 8.28
C THR A 446 28.90 8.91 8.85
N VAL A 447 29.00 8.89 10.17
CA VAL A 447 30.15 9.37 10.95
C VAL A 447 30.72 8.15 11.66
N PRO A 448 31.79 7.53 11.13
CA PRO A 448 32.39 6.37 11.74
C PRO A 448 33.13 6.75 13.03
N MET A 449 32.92 5.99 14.09
CA MET A 449 33.60 6.10 15.38
C MET A 449 34.98 5.44 15.30
N THR A 450 35.83 6.03 14.46
CA THR A 450 37.28 5.75 14.47
C THR A 450 37.90 6.26 15.77
N GLU A 451 39.12 5.82 16.07
CA GLU A 451 39.88 6.30 17.23
C GLU A 451 39.97 7.84 17.22
N GLU A 452 40.30 8.43 16.07
CA GLU A 452 40.40 9.87 15.89
C GLU A 452 39.05 10.57 16.11
N THR A 453 37.97 9.99 15.59
CA THR A 453 36.62 10.53 15.76
C THR A 453 36.18 10.49 17.22
N ILE A 454 36.44 9.38 17.93
CA ILE A 454 36.06 9.20 19.33
C ILE A 454 36.84 10.18 20.21
N VAL A 455 38.17 10.30 20.00
CA VAL A 455 39.01 11.28 20.72
C VAL A 455 38.52 12.71 20.45
N GLY A 456 38.17 13.04 19.21
CA GLY A 456 37.58 14.33 18.86
C GLY A 456 36.25 14.59 19.58
N LEU A 457 35.38 13.58 19.66
CA LEU A 457 34.10 13.65 20.35
C LEU A 457 34.27 13.85 21.86
N ILE A 458 35.17 13.09 22.50
CA ILE A 458 35.53 13.23 23.91
C ILE A 458 35.98 14.67 24.20
N LYS A 459 36.91 15.21 23.41
CA LYS A 459 37.39 16.60 23.56
C LYS A 459 36.27 17.64 23.50
N ILE A 460 35.28 17.45 22.60
CA ILE A 460 34.13 18.36 22.51
C ILE A 460 33.24 18.26 23.76
N LEU A 461 32.98 17.05 24.26
CA LEU A 461 32.18 16.84 25.47
C LEU A 461 32.87 17.42 26.71
N GLU A 462 34.18 17.16 26.87
CA GLU A 462 35.02 17.73 27.94
C GLU A 462 35.09 19.26 27.87
N GLY A 463 35.25 19.82 26.67
CA GLY A 463 35.21 21.26 26.43
C GLY A 463 33.88 21.89 26.86
N LYS A 464 32.75 21.20 26.62
CA LYS A 464 31.42 21.66 27.06
C LYS A 464 31.24 21.56 28.57
N LEU A 465 31.81 20.55 29.22
CA LEU A 465 31.84 20.43 30.70
C LEU A 465 32.65 21.56 31.32
N THR A 466 33.89 21.79 30.85
CA THR A 466 34.79 22.83 31.35
C THR A 466 34.23 24.24 31.18
N ILE A 467 33.62 24.57 30.04
CA ILE A 467 32.94 25.88 29.84
C ILE A 467 31.75 26.03 30.78
N SER A 468 30.99 24.96 31.06
CA SER A 468 29.85 25.02 31.98
C SER A 468 30.28 25.23 33.42
N ALA A 469 31.34 24.53 33.85
CA ALA A 469 31.96 24.70 35.16
C ALA A 469 32.54 26.10 35.32
N PHE A 470 33.31 26.57 34.33
CA PHE A 470 33.83 27.94 34.25
C PHE A 470 32.70 28.97 34.30
N THR A 471 31.63 28.80 33.51
CA THR A 471 30.50 29.75 33.52
C THR A 471 29.80 29.79 34.88
N ARG A 472 29.65 28.64 35.54
CA ARG A 472 29.07 28.56 36.89
C ARG A 472 29.95 29.24 37.92
N GLU A 473 31.26 29.01 37.87
CA GLU A 473 32.25 29.67 38.73
C GLU A 473 32.26 31.19 38.52
N GLN A 474 32.37 31.65 37.27
CA GLN A 474 32.36 33.07 36.94
C GLN A 474 31.04 33.75 37.35
N ARG A 475 29.90 33.07 37.25
CA ARG A 475 28.63 33.58 37.75
C ARG A 475 28.56 33.62 39.28
N ALA A 476 29.17 32.64 39.97
CA ALA A 476 29.26 32.62 41.43
C ALA A 476 30.17 33.74 41.96
N LEU A 477 31.24 34.08 41.24
CA LEU A 477 32.13 35.21 41.54
C LEU A 477 31.43 36.58 41.41
N MET A 478 30.31 36.65 40.68
CA MET A 478 29.52 37.88 40.54
C MET A 478 28.68 38.15 41.80
N THR A 479 29.33 38.64 42.85
CA THR A 479 28.69 38.97 44.14
C THR A 479 27.97 40.33 44.11
N ASN A 480 27.05 40.57 45.04
CA ASN A 480 26.40 41.88 45.18
C ASN A 480 27.40 43.00 45.51
N LYS A 481 28.45 42.70 46.28
CA LYS A 481 29.53 43.65 46.58
C LYS A 481 30.26 44.08 45.30
N LEU A 482 30.61 43.12 44.43
CA LEU A 482 31.23 43.40 43.14
C LEU A 482 30.29 44.19 42.22
N ARG A 483 29.01 43.84 42.15
CA ARG A 483 28.02 44.59 41.36
C ARG A 483 27.91 46.05 41.79
N THR A 484 27.83 46.31 43.10
CA THR A 484 27.76 47.68 43.63
C THR A 484 29.06 48.45 43.38
N TYR A 485 30.21 47.80 43.53
CA TYR A 485 31.51 48.42 43.23
C TYR A 485 31.60 48.85 41.76
N VAL A 486 31.29 47.97 40.81
CA VAL A 486 31.35 48.29 39.37
C VAL A 486 30.39 49.42 39.01
N LYS A 487 29.16 49.43 39.55
CA LYS A 487 28.21 50.54 39.38
C LYS A 487 28.76 51.86 39.92
N SER A 488 29.38 51.83 41.10
CA SER A 488 29.99 53.03 41.69
C SER A 488 31.20 53.52 40.90
N ARG A 489 32.06 52.62 40.43
CA ARG A 489 33.23 52.92 39.59
C ARG A 489 32.81 53.62 38.30
N ASP A 490 31.73 53.11 37.69
CA ASP A 490 31.18 53.67 36.46
C ASP A 490 30.26 54.89 36.71
N ASN A 491 30.27 55.44 37.93
CA ASN A 491 29.46 56.58 38.36
C ASN A 491 27.97 56.41 38.00
N TYR A 492 27.44 55.21 38.21
CA TYR A 492 26.06 54.83 37.88
C TYR A 492 25.61 55.29 36.49
N THR A 493 26.51 55.14 35.52
CA THR A 493 26.35 55.59 34.13
C THR A 493 26.62 54.44 33.18
N CYS A 494 25.77 54.29 32.16
CA CYS A 494 25.93 53.30 31.10
C CYS A 494 27.21 53.58 30.30
N ARG A 495 28.10 52.58 30.21
CA ARG A 495 29.38 52.69 29.49
C ARG A 495 29.28 52.71 27.96
N ILE A 496 28.12 52.34 27.40
CA ILE A 496 27.87 52.39 25.95
C ILE A 496 27.20 53.69 25.53
N CYS A 497 26.07 54.05 26.14
CA CYS A 497 25.27 55.21 25.70
C CYS A 497 25.43 56.48 26.56
N GLY A 498 26.15 56.41 27.68
CA GLY A 498 26.35 57.55 28.58
C GLY A 498 25.16 57.95 29.45
N ASN A 499 24.02 57.26 29.35
CA ASN A 499 22.84 57.55 30.18
C ASN A 499 23.07 57.15 31.65
N SER A 500 22.62 57.95 32.60
CA SER A 500 22.88 57.77 34.03
C SER A 500 21.61 57.87 34.86
N ILE A 501 21.65 57.33 36.08
CA ILE A 501 20.52 57.47 37.02
C ILE A 501 20.28 58.92 37.47
N TYR A 502 21.24 59.82 37.25
CA TYR A 502 21.09 61.24 37.57
C TYR A 502 20.26 61.97 36.52
N ALA A 503 20.36 61.55 35.25
CA ALA A 503 19.54 62.07 34.16
C ALA A 503 18.17 61.37 34.10
N GLU A 504 18.14 60.07 34.37
CA GLU A 504 16.92 59.26 34.39
C GLU A 504 16.85 58.46 35.71
N PRO A 505 16.15 58.96 36.75
CA PRO A 505 16.09 58.32 38.08
C PRO A 505 15.59 56.87 38.09
N ASN A 506 14.79 56.48 37.09
CA ASN A 506 14.22 55.14 36.97
C ASN A 506 14.99 54.24 35.98
N LEU A 507 16.21 54.60 35.60
CA LEU A 507 17.02 53.84 34.66
C LEU A 507 17.58 52.56 35.31
N LEU A 508 17.15 51.39 34.80
CA LEU A 508 17.70 50.11 35.23
C LEU A 508 19.11 49.90 34.64
N LEU A 509 20.10 49.79 35.53
CA LEU A 509 21.48 49.46 35.22
C LEU A 509 21.83 48.04 35.66
N GLU A 510 22.48 47.31 34.77
CA GLU A 510 22.94 45.94 34.92
C GLU A 510 24.46 45.88 34.72
N ILE A 511 25.10 44.90 35.36
CA ILE A 511 26.52 44.64 35.15
C ILE A 511 26.64 43.56 34.09
N ASP A 512 27.37 43.86 33.02
CA ASP A 512 27.64 42.97 31.90
C ASP A 512 29.14 42.76 31.72
N HIS A 513 29.52 41.61 31.16
CA HIS A 513 30.91 41.31 30.84
C HIS A 513 31.28 41.85 29.46
N ILE A 514 32.34 42.65 29.34
CA ILE A 514 32.84 43.19 28.06
C ILE A 514 33.11 42.03 27.10
N VAL A 515 33.95 41.07 27.51
CA VAL A 515 34.05 39.74 26.91
C VAL A 515 33.08 38.80 27.63
N PRO A 516 32.03 38.29 26.96
CA PRO A 516 31.05 37.42 27.60
C PRO A 516 31.65 36.15 28.22
N VAL A 517 31.09 35.69 29.34
CA VAL A 517 31.52 34.44 30.00
C VAL A 517 31.45 33.22 29.08
N SER A 518 30.46 33.18 28.18
CA SER A 518 30.33 32.12 27.15
C SER A 518 31.47 32.10 26.12
N LYS A 519 32.33 33.13 26.12
CA LYS A 519 33.52 33.26 25.27
C LYS A 519 34.81 33.27 26.10
N GLY A 520 34.77 32.79 27.35
CA GLY A 520 35.94 32.71 28.21
C GLY A 520 36.24 33.99 29.01
N GLY A 521 35.32 34.97 29.04
CA GLY A 521 35.50 36.17 29.83
C GLY A 521 35.41 35.93 31.33
N SER A 522 36.42 36.43 32.07
CA SER A 522 36.49 36.33 33.52
C SER A 522 35.65 37.41 34.22
N THR A 523 35.13 37.11 35.40
CA THR A 523 34.46 38.04 36.32
C THR A 523 35.52 38.83 37.10
N THR A 524 36.21 39.71 36.41
CA THR A 524 37.19 40.65 36.96
C THR A 524 36.75 42.08 36.69
N GLU A 525 37.15 43.03 37.53
CA GLU A 525 36.71 44.43 37.42
C GLU A 525 36.95 45.00 36.01
N ASP A 526 38.11 44.71 35.42
CA ASP A 526 38.50 45.19 34.08
C ASP A 526 37.63 44.63 32.94
N ASN A 527 37.00 43.47 33.14
CA ASN A 527 36.12 42.85 32.16
C ASN A 527 34.64 43.12 32.45
N LEU A 528 34.31 43.91 33.47
CA LEU A 528 32.93 44.27 33.82
C LEU A 528 32.62 45.71 33.47
N GLN A 529 31.38 45.95 33.03
CA GLN A 529 30.88 47.28 32.72
C GLN A 529 29.42 47.43 33.13
N THR A 530 29.05 48.66 33.49
CA THR A 530 27.67 49.04 33.78
C THR A 530 26.95 49.41 32.49
N LEU A 531 25.87 48.70 32.16
CA LEU A 531 25.03 48.96 30.98
C LEU A 531 23.58 49.23 31.39
N CYS A 532 22.89 50.10 30.66
CA CYS A 532 21.44 50.18 30.78
C CYS A 532 20.78 48.97 30.11
N TRP A 533 19.58 48.60 30.57
CA TRP A 533 18.85 47.44 30.06
C TRP A 533 18.71 47.39 28.53
N LYS A 534 18.59 48.56 27.86
CA LYS A 534 18.54 48.66 26.38
C LYS A 534 19.87 48.25 25.74
N CYS A 535 20.99 48.78 26.26
CA CYS A 535 22.32 48.48 25.74
C CYS A 535 22.73 47.04 26.05
N ASN A 536 22.42 46.54 27.26
CA ASN A 536 22.71 45.16 27.64
C ASN A 536 21.99 44.16 26.73
N ARG A 537 20.69 44.38 26.48
CA ARG A 537 19.90 43.55 25.57
C ARG A 537 20.41 43.60 24.12
N ALA A 538 20.87 44.75 23.65
CA ALA A 538 21.43 44.91 22.31
C ALA A 538 22.80 44.21 22.16
N LYS A 539 23.63 44.24 23.21
CA LYS A 539 24.95 43.57 23.23
C LYS A 539 24.82 42.04 23.28
N SER A 540 23.99 41.51 24.18
CA SER A 540 23.82 40.05 24.35
C SER A 540 25.19 39.33 24.48
N ASN A 541 25.48 38.32 23.66
CA ASN A 541 26.75 37.59 23.65
C ASN A 541 27.82 38.17 22.69
N LYS A 542 27.67 39.41 22.24
CA LYS A 542 28.65 40.09 21.37
C LYS A 542 29.76 40.71 22.22
N VAL A 543 30.96 40.75 21.65
CA VAL A 543 32.07 41.58 22.15
C VAL A 543 31.90 42.91 21.42
N VAL A 544 31.64 43.97 22.18
CA VAL A 544 31.33 45.32 21.67
C VAL A 544 32.22 46.30 22.38
#